data_AF-A0A0D7QCK7-F1
#
_entry.id   AF-A0A0D7QCK7-F1
#
_cell.length_a   1.000
_cell.length_b   1.000
_cell.length_c   1.000
_cell.angle_alpha   90.00
_cell.angle_beta   90.00
_cell.angle_gamma   90.00
#
_symmetry.space_group_name_H-M   'P 1'
#
loop_
_entity.id
_entity.type
_entity.pdbx_description
1 polymer ?
#
loop_
_entity_poly.entity_id
_entity_poly.type
_entity_poly.pdbx_seq_one_letter_code
_entity_poly.pdbx_strand_id
1 'polypeptide(L)'
;MKYAEPRPYADPEKAARRLLEHANAFEPIQDGRIYIEVINGKMLFGDKATAAEYWAGLQFAISHGWLEYHESGTFVKFTPAGADLFA
;
A
#
# COMPACT_ATOMS: atom_id res chain seq x y z
N MET A 1 -10.36 -30.59 11.83
CA MET A 1 -9.72 -29.58 10.96
C MET A 1 -9.74 -28.25 11.69
N LYS A 2 -8.58 -27.61 11.87
CA LYS A 2 -8.50 -26.24 12.36
C LYS A 2 -8.60 -25.36 11.11
N TYR A 3 -9.72 -24.69 10.90
CA TYR A 3 -9.81 -23.70 9.83
C TYR A 3 -8.82 -22.58 10.17
N ALA A 4 -7.90 -22.28 9.25
CA ALA A 4 -7.07 -21.10 9.38
C ALA A 4 -8.01 -19.88 9.40
N GLU A 5 -7.76 -18.95 10.32
CA GLU A 5 -8.51 -17.69 10.33
C GLU A 5 -8.36 -16.99 8.97
N PRO A 6 -9.41 -16.35 8.47
CA PRO A 6 -9.35 -15.64 7.20
C PRO A 6 -8.23 -14.61 7.25
N ARG A 7 -7.31 -14.71 6.28
CA ARG A 7 -6.19 -13.77 6.17
C ARG A 7 -6.74 -12.38 5.85
N PRO A 8 -6.38 -11.34 6.63
CA PRO A 8 -7.00 -10.01 6.52
C PRO A 8 -6.78 -9.33 5.16
N TYR A 9 -5.71 -9.70 4.44
CA TYR A 9 -5.28 -9.04 3.20
C TYR A 9 -5.19 -10.01 2.01
N ALA A 10 -5.90 -11.15 2.05
CA ALA A 10 -5.97 -12.05 0.89
C ALA A 10 -6.72 -11.43 -0.30
N ASP A 11 -7.56 -10.44 -0.03
CA ASP A 11 -8.22 -9.60 -1.02
C ASP A 11 -7.28 -8.44 -1.41
N PRO A 12 -6.82 -8.35 -2.68
CA PRO A 12 -5.90 -7.31 -3.12
C PRO A 12 -6.44 -5.90 -2.95
N GLU A 13 -7.75 -5.66 -3.07
CA GLU A 13 -8.30 -4.32 -2.85
C GLU A 13 -8.18 -3.94 -1.36
N LYS A 14 -8.50 -4.86 -0.44
CA LYS A 14 -8.34 -4.60 1.00
C LYS A 14 -6.88 -4.33 1.37
N ALA A 15 -5.96 -5.10 0.77
CA ALA A 15 -4.53 -4.87 0.92
C ALA A 15 -4.12 -3.49 0.39
N ALA A 16 -4.62 -3.09 -0.79
CA ALA A 16 -4.38 -1.78 -1.39
C ALA A 16 -4.91 -0.64 -0.52
N ARG A 17 -6.16 -0.71 -0.05
CA ARG A 17 -6.76 0.31 0.81
C ARG A 17 -5.93 0.53 2.08
N ARG A 18 -5.53 -0.56 2.73
CA ARG A 18 -4.67 -0.48 3.91
C ARG A 18 -3.29 0.10 3.61
N LEU A 19 -2.72 -0.25 2.47
CA LEU A 19 -1.46 0.32 1.99
C LEU A 19 -1.58 1.84 1.83
N LEU A 20 -2.67 2.31 1.20
CA LEU A 20 -2.95 3.73 1.03
C LEU A 20 -3.15 4.46 2.35
N GLU A 21 -3.81 3.83 3.34
CA GLU A 21 -3.93 4.43 4.69
C GLU A 21 -2.56 4.69 5.32
N HIS A 22 -1.62 3.72 5.23
CA HIS A 22 -0.26 3.91 5.72
C HIS A 22 0.51 4.97 4.93
N ALA A 23 0.29 5.04 3.62
CA ALA A 23 0.88 6.07 2.77
C ALA A 23 0.36 7.47 3.13
N ASN A 24 -0.96 7.61 3.33
CA ASN A 24 -1.61 8.88 3.66
C ASN A 24 -1.22 9.41 5.05
N ALA A 25 -0.85 8.51 5.97
CA ALA A 25 -0.36 8.88 7.29
C ALA A 25 1.09 9.42 7.29
N PHE A 26 1.81 9.35 6.17
CA PHE A 26 3.18 9.86 6.04
C PHE A 26 3.18 11.22 5.36
N GLU A 27 3.82 12.21 5.99
CA GLU A 27 4.03 13.52 5.36
C GLU A 27 4.96 13.37 4.15
N PRO A 28 4.48 13.62 2.92
CA PRO A 28 5.28 13.42 1.73
C PRO A 28 6.53 14.30 1.73
N ILE A 29 7.62 13.77 1.19
CA ILE A 29 8.85 14.53 0.99
C ILE A 29 8.80 15.27 -0.36
N GLN A 30 9.96 15.75 -0.82
CA GLN A 30 10.13 16.48 -2.08
C GLN A 30 9.31 15.90 -3.25
N ASP A 31 8.58 16.77 -3.93
CA ASP A 31 7.68 16.43 -5.04
C ASP A 31 6.60 15.38 -4.66
N GLY A 32 6.13 15.37 -3.43
CA GLY A 32 5.03 14.51 -2.99
C GLY A 32 5.40 13.03 -2.86
N ARG A 33 6.69 12.70 -2.82
CA ARG A 33 7.17 11.31 -2.75
C ARG A 33 7.06 10.75 -1.34
N ILE A 34 6.81 9.45 -1.26
CA ILE A 34 6.73 8.68 -0.01
C ILE A 34 7.73 7.54 -0.09
N TYR A 35 8.58 7.37 0.92
CA TYR A 35 9.48 6.23 0.99
C TYR A 35 8.67 4.94 1.11
N ILE A 36 8.83 4.02 0.15
CA ILE A 36 8.01 2.81 0.14
C ILE A 36 8.32 1.90 1.34
N GLU A 37 9.52 1.98 1.91
CA GLU A 37 9.90 1.20 3.09
C GLU A 37 9.02 1.50 4.31
N VAL A 38 8.49 2.73 4.43
CA VAL A 38 7.58 3.10 5.52
C VAL A 38 6.30 2.28 5.42
N ILE A 39 5.77 2.17 4.20
CA ILE A 39 4.58 1.37 3.90
C ILE A 39 4.87 -0.12 4.10
N ASN A 40 6.00 -0.61 3.59
CA ASN A 40 6.41 -2.02 3.71
C ASN A 40 6.52 -2.45 5.16
N GLY A 41 7.18 -1.63 5.98
CA GLY A 41 7.38 -1.90 7.39
C GLY A 41 6.05 -2.01 8.14
N LYS A 42 5.11 -1.10 7.85
CA LYS A 42 3.78 -1.12 8.46
C LYS A 42 2.97 -2.34 8.02
N MET A 43 2.96 -2.68 6.74
CA MET A 43 2.21 -3.85 6.23
C MET A 43 2.78 -5.17 6.74
N LEU A 44 4.09 -5.40 6.58
CA LEU A 44 4.71 -6.70 6.84
C LEU A 44 4.94 -6.94 8.35
N PHE A 45 5.38 -5.92 9.07
CA PHE A 45 5.74 -6.08 10.49
C PHE A 45 4.68 -5.54 11.45
N GLY A 46 3.93 -4.50 11.07
CA GLY A 46 2.81 -3.98 11.86
C GLY A 46 1.57 -4.85 11.70
N ASP A 47 1.01 -4.85 10.50
CA ASP A 47 -0.26 -5.50 10.18
C ASP A 47 -0.13 -7.02 9.90
N LYS A 48 1.10 -7.55 9.85
CA LYS A 48 1.41 -8.98 9.61
C LYS A 48 0.87 -9.52 8.27
N ALA A 49 0.77 -8.66 7.27
CA ALA A 49 0.57 -9.08 5.89
C ALA A 49 1.75 -9.95 5.42
N THR A 50 1.50 -10.92 4.55
CA THR A 50 2.57 -11.62 3.85
C THR A 50 3.15 -10.72 2.75
N ALA A 51 4.36 -11.05 2.28
CA ALA A 51 4.95 -10.40 1.12
C ALA A 51 4.06 -10.48 -0.13
N ALA A 52 3.36 -11.62 -0.33
CA ALA A 52 2.45 -11.81 -1.46
C ALA A 52 1.21 -10.91 -1.37
N GLU A 53 0.61 -10.79 -0.18
CA GLU A 53 -0.55 -9.92 0.07
C GLU A 53 -0.18 -8.44 -0.11
N TYR A 54 0.96 -8.01 0.44
CA TYR A 54 1.51 -6.67 0.22
C TYR A 54 1.72 -6.37 -1.26
N TRP A 55 2.35 -7.29 -2.00
CA TRP A 55 2.65 -7.08 -3.41
C TRP A 55 1.38 -7.05 -4.26
N ALA A 56 0.41 -7.91 -3.97
CA ALA A 56 -0.89 -7.90 -4.63
C ALA A 56 -1.63 -6.57 -4.40
N GLY A 57 -1.62 -6.05 -3.17
CA GLY A 57 -2.20 -4.74 -2.85
C GLY A 57 -1.50 -3.58 -3.55
N LEU A 58 -0.15 -3.58 -3.59
CA LEU A 58 0.60 -2.54 -4.30
C LEU A 58 0.30 -2.55 -5.81
N GLN A 59 0.32 -3.72 -6.44
CA GLN A 59 -0.01 -3.86 -7.87
C GLN A 59 -1.46 -3.42 -8.16
N PHE A 60 -2.40 -3.74 -7.26
CA PHE A 60 -3.78 -3.30 -7.37
C PHE A 60 -3.90 -1.76 -7.31
N ALA A 61 -3.21 -1.11 -6.36
CA ALA A 61 -3.22 0.35 -6.24
C ALA A 61 -2.61 1.04 -7.47
N ILE A 62 -1.54 0.48 -8.03
CA ILE A 62 -0.91 0.99 -9.26
C ILE A 62 -1.84 0.80 -10.47
N SER A 63 -2.47 -0.36 -10.61
CA SER A 63 -3.35 -0.65 -11.76
C SER A 63 -4.62 0.20 -11.77
N HIS A 64 -5.11 0.62 -10.60
CA HIS A 64 -6.23 1.56 -10.46
C HIS A 64 -5.77 3.03 -10.53
N GLY A 65 -4.48 3.27 -10.76
CA GLY A 65 -3.91 4.60 -10.86
C GLY A 65 -4.02 5.38 -9.55
N TRP A 66 -4.03 4.73 -8.38
CA TRP A 66 -4.06 5.41 -7.07
C TRP A 66 -2.65 5.77 -6.59
N LEU A 67 -1.67 4.94 -6.93
CA LEU A 67 -0.26 5.20 -6.68
C LEU A 67 0.55 5.13 -7.98
N GLU A 68 1.53 6.02 -8.08
CA GLU A 68 2.63 5.88 -9.00
C GLU A 68 3.82 5.23 -8.28
N TYR A 69 4.41 4.20 -8.89
CA TYR A 69 5.62 3.54 -8.39
C TYR A 69 6.83 4.08 -9.13
N HIS A 70 7.76 4.69 -8.40
CA HIS A 70 8.96 5.27 -9.00
C HIS A 70 9.91 4.17 -9.49
N GLU A 71 10.56 4.37 -10.64
CA GLU A 71 11.44 3.38 -11.28
C GLU A 71 12.62 2.92 -10.39
N SER A 72 13.06 3.76 -9.45
CA SER A 72 14.12 3.41 -8.49
C SER A 72 13.69 2.34 -7.47
N GLY A 73 12.38 2.08 -7.36
CA GLY A 73 11.79 1.22 -6.34
C GLY A 73 11.84 1.76 -4.92
N THR A 74 12.30 3.00 -4.74
CA THR A 74 12.44 3.65 -3.42
C THR A 74 11.18 4.39 -2.99
N PHE A 75 10.39 4.85 -3.97
CA PHE A 75 9.31 5.80 -3.74
C PHE A 75 8.00 5.36 -4.37
N VAL A 76 6.91 5.75 -3.72
CA VAL A 76 5.59 5.87 -4.34
C VAL A 76 5.10 7.31 -4.21
N LYS A 77 4.13 7.69 -5.03
CA LYS A 77 3.46 8.99 -4.95
C LYS A 77 1.96 8.80 -5.15
N PHE A 78 1.15 9.52 -4.40
CA PHE A 78 -0.28 9.59 -4.67
C PHE A 78 -0.52 10.29 -6.00
N THR A 79 -1.37 9.67 -6.83
CA THR A 79 -2.00 10.37 -7.94
C THR A 79 -3.17 11.20 -7.41
N PRO A 80 -3.77 12.10 -8.23
CA PRO A 80 -5.02 12.74 -7.86
C PRO A 80 -6.13 11.73 -7.51
N ALA A 81 -6.28 10.66 -8.30
CA ALA A 81 -7.30 9.64 -8.05
C ALA A 81 -7.08 8.87 -6.73
N GLY A 82 -5.84 8.67 -6.32
CA GLY A 82 -5.53 8.06 -5.02
C GLY A 82 -5.75 9.02 -3.86
N ALA A 83 -5.43 10.30 -4.04
CA ALA A 83 -5.65 11.34 -3.03
C ALA A 83 -7.15 11.58 -2.78
N ASP A 84 -7.98 11.53 -3.83
CA ASP A 84 -9.45 11.68 -3.74
C ASP A 84 -10.12 10.61 -2.86
N LEU A 85 -9.44 9.49 -2.58
CA LEU A 85 -9.93 8.47 -1.65
C LEU A 85 -9.91 8.91 -0.18
N PHE A 86 -9.22 10.02 0.14
CA PHE A 86 -9.05 10.56 1.49
C PHE A 86 -9.54 12.01 1.66
N ALA A 87 -10.18 12.57 0.62
CA ALA A 87 -10.70 13.93 0.59
C ALA A 87 -12.09 14.07 1.24
#